data_AF-A0A0W4ZC58-F1
#
_entry.id   AF-A0A0W4ZC58-F1
#
_cell.length_a   1.000
_cell.length_b   1.000
_cell.length_c   1.000
_cell.angle_alpha   90.00
_cell.angle_beta   90.00
_cell.angle_gamma   90.00
#
_symmetry.space_group_name_H-M   'P 1'
#
loop_
_entity.id
_entity.type
_entity.pdbx_description
1 polymer ?
#
loop_
_entity_poly.entity_id
_entity_poly.type
_entity_poly.pdbx_seq_one_letter_code
_entity_poly.pdbx_strand_id
1 'polypeptide(L)'
;MTKEHKKSKKRRRSEVDDNEEEKKTGKKGEKKEKKEKLLEKSRLKPKNPFYTYKIELYVSIPPIYSGSPMKGVEYYLDTMILNYFPDIQGIMLAYRNCEFIEEAAKIYYESPFAFSWVRFEMLVWKVKRGDYLEGIINMQSPSHIGLLVSGFFNASIPKNGIPKTWFYQEIMSQKEVEQNKNGYWIDEDKKVIKIGDRLSFWTVKLETIGDIVSIEGRIQNEKMYK
;
A
#
# COMPACT_ATOMS: atom_id res chain seq x y z
N MET A 1 57.42 74.37 31.23
CA MET A 1 57.66 73.83 32.59
C MET A 1 56.65 72.72 32.86
N THR A 2 57.16 71.51 33.12
CA THR A 2 56.74 70.46 34.09
C THR A 2 55.42 70.69 34.88
N LYS A 3 54.60 69.71 35.28
CA LYS A 3 54.69 68.23 35.44
C LYS A 3 53.28 67.70 35.81
N GLU A 4 53.00 66.44 35.46
CA GLU A 4 52.35 65.33 36.22
C GLU A 4 51.29 65.63 37.34
N HIS A 5 50.21 64.86 37.60
CA HIS A 5 50.01 63.40 37.52
C HIS A 5 48.55 62.96 37.84
N LYS A 6 48.11 61.85 37.20
CA LYS A 6 47.33 60.68 37.70
C LYS A 6 45.78 60.64 37.91
N LYS A 7 45.24 59.57 37.26
CA LYS A 7 44.16 58.59 37.61
C LYS A 7 42.70 59.07 37.56
N SER A 8 41.68 58.30 37.14
CA SER A 8 41.54 56.96 36.54
C SER A 8 40.05 56.67 36.21
N LYS A 9 39.77 55.90 35.13
CA LYS A 9 38.62 54.99 34.87
C LYS A 9 37.18 55.54 35.09
N LYS A 10 36.23 55.45 34.15
CA LYS A 10 35.75 54.24 33.45
C LYS A 10 34.82 54.66 32.29
N ARG A 11 35.00 54.05 31.12
CA ARG A 11 34.23 54.24 29.88
C ARG A 11 32.75 53.85 30.04
N ARG A 12 31.84 54.64 29.46
CA ARG A 12 30.57 54.18 28.86
C ARG A 12 30.58 54.63 27.39
N ARG A 13 30.55 53.66 26.48
CA ARG A 13 30.31 53.85 25.04
C ARG A 13 28.83 53.56 24.77
N SER A 14 28.32 54.34 23.85
CA SER A 14 26.97 54.48 23.33
C SER A 14 26.44 53.22 22.64
N GLU A 15 25.11 53.15 22.64
CA GLU A 15 24.21 52.25 21.93
C GLU A 15 24.51 52.15 20.41
N VAL A 16 24.32 50.95 19.85
CA VAL A 16 23.50 50.60 18.67
C VAL A 16 24.05 49.35 17.96
N ASP A 17 23.12 48.43 17.64
CA ASP A 17 23.15 47.28 16.71
C ASP A 17 23.87 45.96 17.08
N ASP A 18 23.12 45.08 17.78
CA ASP A 18 23.43 43.64 17.98
C ASP A 18 22.26 42.71 17.52
N ASN A 19 21.40 43.15 16.58
CA ASN A 19 20.15 42.44 16.26
C ASN A 19 20.12 41.65 14.94
N GLU A 20 21.26 41.50 14.24
CA GLU A 20 21.30 40.85 12.91
C GLU A 20 21.84 39.42 12.86
N GLU A 21 22.57 38.94 13.89
CA GLU A 21 23.16 37.59 13.85
C GLU A 21 22.25 36.49 14.42
N GLU A 22 21.43 36.76 15.45
CA GLU A 22 20.51 35.76 16.01
C GLU A 22 19.29 35.44 15.12
N LYS A 23 18.89 36.36 14.23
CA LYS A 23 17.78 36.13 13.29
C LYS A 23 18.15 35.24 12.09
N LYS A 24 19.45 35.01 11.83
CA LYS A 24 19.92 34.20 10.68
C LYS A 24 20.00 32.70 11.02
N THR A 25 20.23 32.32 12.27
CA THR A 25 20.27 30.93 12.75
C THR A 25 18.86 30.34 12.92
N GLY A 26 17.90 31.09 13.50
CA GLY A 26 16.49 30.67 13.60
C GLY A 26 15.79 30.49 12.25
N LYS A 27 16.01 31.42 11.29
CA LYS A 27 15.44 31.32 9.93
C LYS A 27 15.99 30.15 9.10
N LYS A 28 17.19 29.65 9.39
CA LYS A 28 17.75 28.44 8.74
C LYS A 28 17.17 27.15 9.31
N GLY A 29 16.92 27.09 10.63
CA GLY A 29 16.24 25.97 11.30
C GLY A 29 14.78 25.85 10.86
N GLU A 30 14.03 26.94 10.88
CA GLU A 30 12.63 26.96 10.43
C GLU A 30 12.49 26.71 8.93
N LYS A 31 13.44 27.15 8.09
CA LYS A 31 13.46 26.80 6.66
C LYS A 31 13.79 25.34 6.42
N LYS A 32 14.66 24.71 7.23
CA LYS A 32 14.95 23.26 7.17
C LYS A 32 13.75 22.44 7.63
N GLU A 33 13.14 22.77 8.76
CA GLU A 33 11.93 22.10 9.26
C GLU A 33 10.72 22.32 8.35
N LYS A 34 10.55 23.51 7.76
CA LYS A 34 9.52 23.72 6.72
C LYS A 34 9.84 22.95 5.45
N LYS A 35 11.11 22.84 5.03
CA LYS A 35 11.51 22.01 3.88
C LYS A 35 11.25 20.53 4.14
N GLU A 36 11.55 20.04 5.34
CA GLU A 36 11.29 18.65 5.75
C GLU A 36 9.79 18.37 5.88
N LYS A 37 9.01 19.28 6.48
CA LYS A 37 7.54 19.17 6.54
C LYS A 37 6.87 19.29 5.15
N LEU A 38 7.44 20.04 4.21
CA LEU A 38 7.01 20.08 2.80
C LEU A 38 7.44 18.82 2.03
N LEU A 39 8.65 18.30 2.27
CA LEU A 39 9.12 17.04 1.71
C LEU A 39 8.23 15.87 2.17
N GLU A 40 7.87 15.86 3.45
CA GLU A 40 7.04 14.83 4.07
C GLU A 40 5.57 14.91 3.62
N LYS A 41 5.06 16.10 3.28
CA LYS A 41 3.77 16.29 2.59
C LYS A 41 3.79 15.89 1.11
N SER A 42 4.98 15.84 0.48
CA SER A 42 5.14 15.43 -0.93
C SER A 42 5.38 13.93 -1.11
N ARG A 43 5.60 13.18 -0.02
CA ARG A 43 5.70 11.72 -0.08
C ARG A 43 4.33 11.14 -0.39
N LEU A 44 4.19 10.56 -1.58
CA LEU A 44 3.03 9.78 -1.97
C LEU A 44 2.79 8.73 -0.88
N LYS A 45 1.59 8.75 -0.29
CA LYS A 45 1.19 7.74 0.68
C LYS A 45 0.58 6.56 -0.07
N PRO A 46 0.98 5.31 0.26
CA PRO A 46 0.32 4.14 -0.27
C PRO A 46 -1.19 4.23 -0.01
N LYS A 47 -1.99 4.01 -1.05
CA LYS A 47 -3.43 4.02 -0.95
C LYS A 47 -3.89 2.76 -0.23
N ASN A 48 -4.92 2.90 0.61
CA ASN A 48 -5.59 1.75 1.21
C ASN A 48 -6.48 1.05 0.15
N PRO A 49 -6.21 -0.22 -0.22
CA PRO A 49 -7.01 -0.96 -1.21
C PRO A 49 -8.20 -1.71 -0.59
N PHE A 50 -8.48 -1.55 0.71
CA PHE A 50 -9.55 -2.24 1.41
C PHE A 50 -10.79 -1.35 1.52
N TYR A 51 -11.94 -1.90 1.13
CA TYR A 51 -13.23 -1.22 1.14
C TYR A 51 -14.27 -2.09 1.81
N THR A 52 -15.23 -1.46 2.48
CA THR A 52 -16.40 -2.15 3.03
C THR A 52 -17.62 -1.81 2.19
N TYR A 53 -18.33 -2.83 1.74
CA TYR A 53 -19.59 -2.67 1.02
C TYR A 53 -20.71 -3.33 1.79
N LYS A 54 -21.85 -2.64 1.89
CA LYS A 54 -23.09 -3.23 2.38
C LYS A 54 -23.89 -3.67 1.16
N ILE A 55 -24.15 -4.97 1.05
CA ILE A 55 -24.84 -5.54 -0.11
C ILE A 55 -26.06 -6.34 0.33
N GLU A 56 -26.99 -6.48 -0.62
CA GLU A 56 -28.17 -7.32 -0.50
C GLU A 56 -28.08 -8.40 -1.58
N LEU A 57 -28.27 -9.64 -1.19
CA LEU A 57 -28.11 -10.80 -2.04
C LEU A 57 -29.33 -11.69 -1.92
N TYR A 58 -29.85 -12.13 -3.06
CA TYR A 58 -30.92 -13.10 -3.09
C TYR A 58 -30.33 -14.50 -3.14
N VAL A 59 -30.50 -15.26 -2.06
CA VAL A 59 -29.84 -16.55 -1.86
C VAL A 59 -30.84 -17.69 -1.82
N SER A 60 -30.41 -18.86 -2.30
CA SER A 60 -31.12 -20.12 -2.11
C SER A 60 -30.60 -20.83 -0.87
N ILE A 61 -31.51 -21.40 -0.10
CA ILE A 61 -31.27 -22.08 1.17
C ILE A 61 -31.69 -23.54 0.98
N PRO A 62 -30.73 -24.48 0.97
CA PRO A 62 -31.02 -25.90 0.85
C PRO A 62 -31.90 -26.43 2.00
N PRO A 63 -32.78 -27.43 1.74
CA PRO A 63 -33.71 -27.95 2.76
C PRO A 63 -33.05 -28.51 4.02
N ILE A 64 -31.80 -28.99 3.92
CA ILE A 64 -31.02 -29.47 5.06
C ILE A 64 -30.82 -28.38 6.12
N TYR A 65 -30.87 -27.10 5.72
CA TYR A 65 -30.73 -25.95 6.60
C TYR A 65 -32.07 -25.39 7.07
N SER A 66 -33.22 -26.02 6.81
CA SER A 66 -34.54 -25.50 7.23
C SER A 66 -34.64 -25.24 8.74
N GLY A 67 -33.96 -26.04 9.58
CA GLY A 67 -33.90 -25.82 11.03
C GLY A 67 -32.88 -24.75 11.47
N SER A 68 -32.01 -24.29 10.58
CA SER A 68 -31.03 -23.22 10.84
C SER A 68 -30.66 -22.50 9.54
N PRO A 69 -31.59 -21.71 8.94
CA PRO A 69 -31.41 -21.16 7.59
C PRO A 69 -30.15 -20.30 7.44
N MET A 70 -29.79 -19.59 8.50
CA MET A 70 -28.59 -18.74 8.56
C MET A 70 -27.30 -19.51 8.25
N LYS A 71 -27.17 -20.75 8.72
CA LYS A 71 -26.00 -21.59 8.42
C LYS A 71 -25.88 -21.92 6.94
N GLY A 72 -27.01 -22.07 6.24
CA GLY A 72 -27.03 -22.28 4.80
C GLY A 72 -26.55 -21.04 4.04
N VAL A 73 -26.93 -19.85 4.52
CA VAL A 73 -26.44 -18.58 3.99
C VAL A 73 -24.95 -18.41 4.24
N GLU A 74 -24.49 -18.63 5.48
CA GLU A 74 -23.06 -18.56 5.83
C GLU A 74 -22.24 -19.53 4.97
N TYR A 75 -22.69 -20.78 4.81
CA TYR A 75 -22.04 -21.75 3.92
C TYR A 75 -21.91 -21.22 2.49
N TYR A 76 -22.97 -20.57 1.96
CA TYR A 76 -22.92 -19.97 0.63
C TYR A 76 -21.94 -18.78 0.57
N LEU A 77 -21.96 -17.90 1.58
CA LEU A 77 -21.05 -16.74 1.65
C LEU A 77 -19.59 -17.16 1.87
N ASP A 78 -19.33 -18.25 2.57
CA ASP A 78 -17.99 -18.82 2.73
C ASP A 78 -17.39 -19.24 1.39
N THR A 79 -18.22 -19.75 0.47
CA THR A 79 -17.77 -20.04 -0.90
C THR A 79 -17.42 -18.78 -1.71
N MET A 80 -17.82 -17.58 -1.26
CA MET A 80 -17.49 -16.30 -1.91
C MET A 80 -16.16 -15.70 -1.42
N ILE A 81 -15.65 -16.15 -0.28
CA ILE A 81 -14.40 -15.67 0.28
C ILE A 81 -13.23 -16.02 -0.66
N LEU A 82 -12.30 -15.08 -0.83
CA LEU A 82 -11.16 -15.11 -1.74
C LEU A 82 -11.47 -15.17 -3.24
N ASN A 83 -12.75 -15.06 -3.62
CA ASN A 83 -13.14 -14.99 -5.03
C ASN A 83 -13.17 -13.56 -5.56
N TYR A 84 -12.74 -13.40 -6.82
CA TYR A 84 -12.80 -12.14 -7.55
C TYR A 84 -14.20 -11.93 -8.14
N PHE A 85 -14.81 -10.81 -7.83
CA PHE A 85 -16.11 -10.41 -8.33
C PHE A 85 -15.94 -9.32 -9.40
N PRO A 86 -16.30 -9.59 -10.67
CA PRO A 86 -16.16 -8.62 -11.77
C PRO A 86 -16.94 -7.32 -11.54
N ASP A 87 -18.14 -7.39 -10.97
CA ASP A 87 -19.03 -6.22 -10.79
C ASP A 87 -18.45 -5.19 -9.82
N ILE A 88 -17.86 -5.66 -8.72
CA ILE A 88 -17.17 -4.81 -7.76
C ILE A 88 -15.68 -4.63 -8.11
N GLN A 89 -15.17 -5.34 -9.11
CA GLN A 89 -13.77 -5.38 -9.53
C GLN A 89 -12.81 -5.59 -8.35
N GLY A 90 -13.11 -6.59 -7.52
CA GLY A 90 -12.37 -6.82 -6.27
C GLY A 90 -12.55 -8.22 -5.72
N ILE A 91 -11.72 -8.57 -4.75
CA ILE A 91 -11.72 -9.86 -4.08
C ILE A 91 -12.41 -9.70 -2.74
N MET A 92 -13.41 -10.53 -2.47
CA MET A 92 -14.06 -10.58 -1.17
C MET A 92 -13.15 -11.28 -0.16
N LEU A 93 -12.85 -10.66 0.98
CA LEU A 93 -11.96 -11.22 1.99
C LEU A 93 -12.67 -11.74 3.21
N ALA A 94 -13.76 -11.07 3.59
CA ALA A 94 -14.55 -11.43 4.75
C ALA A 94 -15.95 -10.84 4.60
N TYR A 95 -16.89 -11.36 5.39
CA TYR A 95 -18.17 -10.73 5.63
C TYR A 95 -18.48 -10.67 7.12
N ARG A 96 -19.44 -9.83 7.48
CA ARG A 96 -20.00 -9.72 8.82
C ARG A 96 -21.40 -9.15 8.79
N ASN A 97 -22.07 -9.16 9.95
CA ASN A 97 -23.39 -8.54 10.14
C ASN A 97 -24.42 -9.06 9.12
N CYS A 98 -24.45 -10.37 8.89
CA CYS A 98 -25.39 -10.97 7.96
C CYS A 98 -26.76 -11.11 8.64
N GLU A 99 -27.80 -10.65 7.96
CA GLU A 99 -29.19 -10.65 8.44
C GLU A 99 -30.16 -10.96 7.31
N PHE A 100 -31.28 -11.61 7.63
CA PHE A 100 -32.40 -11.74 6.69
C PHE A 100 -33.16 -10.43 6.61
N ILE A 101 -33.49 -10.00 5.39
CA ILE A 101 -34.32 -8.81 5.15
C ILE A 101 -35.81 -9.15 5.31
N GLU A 102 -36.18 -10.38 4.96
CA GLU A 102 -37.56 -10.88 5.02
C GLU A 102 -37.74 -11.82 6.22
N GLU A 103 -38.92 -11.78 6.86
CA GLU A 103 -39.24 -12.66 7.99
C GLU A 103 -39.45 -14.13 7.58
N ALA A 104 -39.85 -14.35 6.32
CA ALA A 104 -40.12 -15.67 5.77
C ALA A 104 -39.48 -15.84 4.40
N ALA A 105 -38.85 -16.99 4.20
CA ALA A 105 -38.29 -17.39 2.91
C ALA A 105 -39.38 -17.93 1.98
N LYS A 106 -39.23 -17.68 0.68
CA LYS A 106 -40.17 -18.10 -0.37
C LYS A 106 -39.72 -19.42 -0.98
N ILE A 107 -40.62 -20.38 -1.06
CA ILE A 107 -40.41 -21.62 -1.81
C ILE A 107 -41.24 -21.52 -3.09
N TYR A 108 -40.60 -21.68 -4.25
CA TYR A 108 -41.26 -21.54 -5.54
C TYR A 108 -41.56 -22.88 -6.18
N TYR A 109 -42.82 -23.05 -6.62
CA TYR A 109 -43.28 -24.19 -7.41
C TYR A 109 -42.92 -25.54 -6.75
N GLU A 110 -42.23 -26.41 -7.48
CA GLU A 110 -41.80 -27.74 -7.04
C GLU A 110 -40.36 -27.77 -6.49
N SER A 111 -39.72 -26.61 -6.33
CA SER A 111 -38.37 -26.56 -5.74
C SER A 111 -38.44 -26.79 -4.23
N PRO A 112 -37.63 -27.69 -3.66
CA PRO A 112 -37.57 -27.83 -2.21
C PRO A 112 -36.75 -26.71 -1.55
N PHE A 113 -36.06 -25.86 -2.32
CA PHE A 113 -35.21 -24.78 -1.81
C PHE A 113 -36.04 -23.57 -1.41
N ALA A 114 -35.68 -22.98 -0.26
CA ALA A 114 -36.21 -21.70 0.16
C ALA A 114 -35.33 -20.56 -0.36
N PHE A 115 -35.91 -19.42 -0.70
CA PHE A 115 -35.19 -18.26 -1.20
C PHE A 115 -35.50 -17.05 -0.33
N SER A 116 -34.49 -16.26 -0.01
CA SER A 116 -34.69 -15.05 0.78
C SER A 116 -33.62 -14.00 0.44
N TRP A 117 -33.95 -12.74 0.69
CA TRP A 117 -32.99 -11.66 0.65
C TRP A 117 -32.20 -11.61 1.96
N VAL A 118 -30.88 -11.60 1.82
CA VAL A 118 -29.94 -11.40 2.93
C VAL A 118 -29.15 -10.13 2.72
N ARG A 119 -28.83 -9.46 3.81
CA ARG A 119 -28.03 -8.25 3.81
C ARG A 119 -26.81 -8.48 4.68
N PHE A 120 -25.64 -8.05 4.20
CA PHE A 120 -24.40 -8.19 4.96
C PHE A 120 -23.38 -7.12 4.57
N GLU A 121 -22.37 -6.96 5.40
CA GLU A 121 -21.19 -6.15 5.10
C GLU A 121 -20.07 -7.06 4.60
N MET A 122 -19.53 -6.78 3.41
CA MET A 122 -18.34 -7.45 2.89
C MET A 122 -17.12 -6.54 2.96
N LEU A 123 -15.97 -7.12 3.33
CA LEU A 123 -14.65 -6.53 3.18
C LEU A 123 -14.10 -6.95 1.81
N VAL A 124 -13.80 -5.98 0.97
CA VAL A 124 -13.32 -6.18 -0.40
C VAL A 124 -11.95 -5.57 -0.55
N TRP A 125 -11.03 -6.33 -1.12
CA TRP A 125 -9.79 -5.82 -1.65
C TRP A 125 -9.96 -5.42 -3.11
N LYS A 126 -9.71 -4.14 -3.40
CA LYS A 126 -9.88 -3.54 -4.71
C LYS A 126 -8.73 -2.60 -5.02
N VAL A 127 -8.10 -2.82 -6.17
CA VAL A 127 -7.02 -1.98 -6.68
C VAL A 127 -7.41 -1.42 -8.03
N LYS A 128 -7.15 -0.13 -8.24
CA LYS A 128 -7.35 0.53 -9.53
C LYS A 128 -6.01 0.81 -10.21
N ARG A 129 -6.03 0.87 -11.54
CA ARG A 129 -4.91 1.40 -12.32
C ARG A 129 -4.56 2.81 -11.84
N GLY A 130 -3.28 3.05 -11.63
CA GLY A 130 -2.76 4.31 -11.09
C GLY A 130 -2.78 4.40 -9.56
N ASP A 131 -3.19 3.35 -8.84
CA ASP A 131 -3.07 3.34 -7.38
C ASP A 131 -1.59 3.13 -6.98
N TYR A 132 -1.13 3.96 -6.04
CA TYR A 132 0.18 3.82 -5.43
C TYR A 132 0.11 2.83 -4.27
N LEU A 133 0.84 1.72 -4.36
CA LEU A 133 0.81 0.63 -3.39
C LEU A 133 2.21 0.35 -2.85
N GLU A 134 2.26 -0.30 -1.70
CA GLU A 134 3.49 -0.82 -1.08
C GLU A 134 3.41 -2.34 -0.99
N GLY A 135 4.48 -3.03 -1.36
CA GLY A 135 4.61 -4.47 -1.25
C GLY A 135 5.97 -4.88 -0.67
N ILE A 136 6.04 -6.10 -0.15
CA ILE A 136 7.28 -6.70 0.34
C ILE A 136 7.85 -7.58 -0.78
N ILE A 137 9.13 -7.42 -1.09
CA ILE A 137 9.77 -8.21 -2.14
C ILE A 137 9.89 -9.67 -1.70
N ASN A 138 9.31 -10.59 -2.46
CA ASN A 138 9.37 -12.03 -2.19
C ASN A 138 10.32 -12.77 -3.13
N MET A 139 10.50 -12.28 -4.36
CA MET A 139 11.31 -12.89 -5.41
C MET A 139 11.96 -11.83 -6.28
N GLN A 140 13.16 -12.10 -6.76
CA GLN A 140 13.86 -11.24 -7.70
C GLN A 140 14.44 -12.07 -8.84
N SER A 141 14.31 -11.58 -10.06
CA SER A 141 14.89 -12.18 -11.25
C SER A 141 15.39 -11.08 -12.20
N PRO A 142 16.21 -11.42 -13.23
CA PRO A 142 16.62 -10.45 -14.24
C PRO A 142 15.47 -9.86 -15.06
N SER A 143 14.31 -10.54 -15.11
CA SER A 143 13.16 -10.16 -15.94
C SER A 143 12.06 -9.43 -15.17
N HIS A 144 11.94 -9.66 -13.85
CA HIS A 144 10.92 -9.03 -13.01
C HIS A 144 11.25 -9.11 -11.52
N ILE A 145 10.64 -8.23 -10.74
CA ILE A 145 10.63 -8.26 -9.27
C ILE A 145 9.24 -8.70 -8.81
N GLY A 146 9.18 -9.78 -8.02
CA GLY A 146 7.97 -10.25 -7.35
C GLY A 146 7.80 -9.57 -6.00
N LEU A 147 6.58 -9.18 -5.69
CA LEU A 147 6.20 -8.57 -4.42
C LEU A 147 4.90 -9.18 -3.89
N LEU A 148 4.70 -9.07 -2.58
CA LEU A 148 3.44 -9.33 -1.91
C LEU A 148 2.89 -8.04 -1.34
N VAL A 149 1.73 -7.60 -1.85
CA VAL A 149 0.98 -6.48 -1.30
C VAL A 149 0.15 -6.97 -0.11
N SER A 150 0.26 -6.26 1.01
CA SER A 150 -0.36 -6.64 2.29
C SER A 150 -0.01 -8.08 2.75
N GLY A 151 1.09 -8.65 2.25
CA GLY A 151 1.51 -10.02 2.56
C GLY A 151 0.72 -11.14 1.90
N PHE A 152 -0.30 -10.83 1.08
CA PHE A 152 -1.21 -11.83 0.51
C PHE A 152 -1.34 -11.75 -1.01
N PHE A 153 -1.42 -10.53 -1.59
CA PHE A 153 -1.69 -10.38 -3.01
C PHE A 153 -0.39 -10.35 -3.81
N ASN A 154 -0.30 -11.21 -4.82
CA ASN A 154 0.84 -11.24 -5.72
C ASN A 154 0.91 -9.95 -6.55
N ALA A 155 2.10 -9.39 -6.63
CA ALA A 155 2.42 -8.28 -7.51
C ALA A 155 3.74 -8.58 -8.24
N SER A 156 3.83 -8.14 -9.48
CA SER A 156 5.02 -8.29 -10.31
C SER A 156 5.34 -6.96 -10.99
N ILE A 157 6.60 -6.56 -10.93
CA ILE A 157 7.12 -5.41 -11.66
C ILE A 157 8.02 -5.98 -12.75
N PRO A 158 7.54 -6.04 -14.02
CA PRO A 158 8.38 -6.50 -15.12
C PRO A 158 9.53 -5.52 -15.37
N LYS A 159 10.58 -5.98 -16.05
CA LYS A 159 11.77 -5.18 -16.39
C LYS A 159 11.44 -3.84 -17.04
N ASN A 160 10.37 -3.78 -17.84
CA ASN A 160 9.90 -2.54 -18.48
C ASN A 160 9.36 -1.49 -17.49
N GLY A 161 8.91 -1.93 -16.31
CA GLY A 161 8.45 -1.08 -15.21
C GLY A 161 9.53 -0.75 -14.18
N ILE A 162 10.75 -1.28 -14.34
CA ILE A 162 11.92 -1.00 -13.52
C ILE A 162 12.70 0.18 -14.16
N PRO A 163 13.24 1.13 -13.38
CA PRO A 163 14.05 2.22 -13.91
C PRO A 163 15.27 1.66 -14.66
N LYS A 164 15.60 2.23 -15.83
CA LYS A 164 16.76 1.79 -16.65
C LYS A 164 18.11 1.96 -15.95
N THR A 165 18.13 2.78 -14.92
CA THR A 165 19.27 3.06 -14.05
C THR A 165 19.58 1.92 -13.09
N TRP A 166 18.60 1.07 -12.80
CA TRP A 166 18.78 -0.10 -11.96
C TRP A 166 19.47 -1.21 -12.75
N PHE A 167 20.36 -1.95 -12.09
CA PHE A 167 21.02 -3.10 -12.70
C PHE A 167 20.85 -4.34 -11.83
N TYR A 168 20.73 -5.48 -12.49
CA TYR A 168 20.63 -6.78 -11.85
C TYR A 168 22.03 -7.39 -11.74
N GLN A 169 22.42 -7.76 -10.53
CA GLN A 169 23.68 -8.44 -10.27
C GLN A 169 23.40 -9.92 -9.99
N GLU A 170 23.88 -10.79 -10.86
CA GLU A 170 23.88 -12.23 -10.62
C GLU A 170 24.95 -12.60 -9.59
N ILE A 171 24.58 -13.49 -8.67
CA ILE A 171 25.51 -14.06 -7.71
C ILE A 171 26.13 -15.31 -8.33
N MET A 172 27.45 -15.27 -8.55
CA MET A 172 28.22 -16.39 -9.11
C MET A 172 28.92 -17.25 -8.05
N SER A 173 28.68 -16.99 -6.76
CA SER A 173 29.30 -17.72 -5.65
C SER A 173 28.59 -19.05 -5.39
N GLN A 174 29.31 -20.17 -5.54
CA GLN A 174 28.78 -21.53 -5.34
C GLN A 174 28.06 -21.71 -3.99
N LYS A 175 28.55 -21.09 -2.91
CA LYS A 175 27.95 -21.19 -1.56
C LYS A 175 26.61 -20.45 -1.42
N GLU A 176 26.36 -19.43 -2.23
CA GLU A 176 25.12 -18.63 -2.16
C GLU A 176 24.06 -19.12 -3.15
N VAL A 177 24.48 -19.76 -4.24
CA VAL A 177 23.60 -20.48 -5.16
C VAL A 177 22.93 -21.67 -4.46
N GLU A 178 23.66 -22.39 -3.59
CA GLU A 178 23.11 -23.44 -2.72
C GLU A 178 22.03 -22.91 -1.74
N GLN A 179 21.94 -21.60 -1.53
CA GLN A 179 20.93 -20.93 -0.69
C GLN A 179 19.78 -20.31 -1.50
N ASN A 180 19.56 -20.71 -2.77
CA ASN A 180 18.53 -20.16 -3.67
C ASN A 180 18.62 -18.63 -3.87
N LYS A 181 19.82 -18.04 -3.81
CA LYS A 181 20.03 -16.62 -4.10
C LYS A 181 20.46 -16.45 -5.55
N ASN A 182 19.49 -16.14 -6.42
CA ASN A 182 19.73 -16.03 -7.87
C ASN A 182 20.34 -14.68 -8.30
N GLY A 183 20.33 -13.67 -7.41
CA GLY A 183 20.82 -12.32 -7.67
C GLY A 183 19.98 -11.27 -6.96
N TYR A 184 20.36 -10.00 -7.13
CA TYR A 184 19.66 -8.87 -6.54
C TYR A 184 19.69 -7.65 -7.46
N TRP A 185 18.66 -6.81 -7.36
CA TRP A 185 18.62 -5.51 -8.01
C TRP A 185 19.38 -4.46 -7.19
N ILE A 186 20.05 -3.56 -7.89
CA ILE A 186 20.73 -2.40 -7.32
C ILE A 186 20.08 -1.13 -7.87
N ASP A 187 19.68 -0.24 -6.97
CA ASP A 187 19.06 1.06 -7.24
C ASP A 187 20.10 2.10 -7.74
N GLU A 188 19.63 3.25 -8.23
CA GLU A 188 20.39 4.45 -8.63
C GLU A 188 21.42 4.87 -7.56
N ASP A 189 21.01 4.81 -6.30
CA ASP A 189 21.86 5.18 -5.16
C ASP A 189 22.87 4.08 -4.76
N LYS A 190 23.06 3.06 -5.61
CA LYS A 190 23.86 1.85 -5.34
C LYS A 190 23.37 1.06 -4.13
N LYS A 191 22.10 1.22 -3.76
CA LYS A 191 21.47 0.47 -2.68
C LYS A 191 21.07 -0.90 -3.19
N VAL A 192 21.55 -1.95 -2.53
CA VAL A 192 21.15 -3.33 -2.79
C VAL A 192 19.73 -3.56 -2.27
N ILE A 193 18.87 -4.07 -3.14
CA ILE A 193 17.48 -4.40 -2.82
C ILE A 193 17.42 -5.85 -2.36
N LYS A 194 17.02 -6.07 -1.11
CA LYS A 194 16.96 -7.41 -0.52
C LYS A 194 15.54 -7.96 -0.56
N ILE A 195 15.45 -9.29 -0.55
CA ILE A 195 14.19 -9.98 -0.27
C ILE A 195 13.74 -9.58 1.14
N GLY A 196 12.47 -9.24 1.31
CA GLY A 196 11.91 -8.71 2.55
C GLY A 196 11.89 -7.18 2.64
N ASP A 197 12.60 -6.46 1.75
CA ASP A 197 12.50 -5.00 1.70
C ASP A 197 11.13 -4.56 1.19
N ARG A 198 10.67 -3.41 1.68
CA ARG A 198 9.45 -2.76 1.20
C ARG A 198 9.76 -1.93 -0.02
N LEU A 199 8.95 -2.11 -1.06
CA LEU A 199 9.05 -1.36 -2.30
C LEU A 199 7.67 -0.80 -2.65
N SER A 200 7.64 0.50 -2.91
CA SER A 200 6.42 1.18 -3.35
C SER A 200 6.40 1.33 -4.86
N PHE A 201 5.24 1.14 -5.47
CA PHE A 201 5.07 1.12 -6.92
C PHE A 201 3.67 1.60 -7.33
N TRP A 202 3.53 1.93 -8.61
CA TRP A 202 2.27 2.31 -9.24
C TRP A 202 1.64 1.11 -9.93
N THR A 203 0.35 0.91 -9.70
CA THR A 203 -0.40 -0.16 -10.33
C THR A 203 -0.67 0.17 -11.80
N VAL A 204 -0.35 -0.75 -12.70
CA VAL A 204 -0.59 -0.62 -14.15
C VAL A 204 -1.86 -1.32 -14.56
N LYS A 205 -1.99 -2.60 -14.19
CA LYS A 205 -3.17 -3.42 -14.45
C LYS A 205 -3.25 -4.57 -13.45
N LEU A 206 -4.41 -5.21 -13.40
CA LEU A 206 -4.61 -6.49 -12.75
C LEU A 206 -4.60 -7.57 -13.84
N GLU A 207 -3.78 -8.60 -13.66
CA GLU A 207 -3.77 -9.79 -14.49
C GLU A 207 -4.40 -10.94 -13.72
N THR A 208 -5.34 -11.62 -14.34
CA THR A 208 -5.92 -12.85 -13.81
C THR A 208 -5.34 -14.01 -14.59
N ILE A 209 -4.50 -14.82 -13.93
CA ILE A 209 -3.88 -16.01 -14.53
C ILE A 209 -4.50 -17.23 -13.84
N GLY A 210 -5.43 -17.89 -14.53
CA GLY A 210 -6.27 -18.92 -13.90
C GLY A 210 -7.13 -18.30 -12.80
N ASP A 211 -7.09 -18.87 -11.61
CA ASP A 211 -7.82 -18.37 -10.43
C ASP A 211 -7.02 -17.36 -9.59
N ILE A 212 -5.79 -17.05 -9.99
CA ILE A 212 -4.89 -16.17 -9.24
C ILE A 212 -4.93 -14.75 -9.83
N VAL A 213 -5.20 -13.78 -8.97
CA VAL A 213 -5.07 -12.35 -9.30
C VAL A 213 -3.66 -11.87 -8.97
N SER A 214 -2.99 -11.30 -9.97
CA SER A 214 -1.66 -10.70 -9.87
C SER A 214 -1.70 -9.23 -10.28
N ILE A 215 -0.97 -8.38 -9.58
CA ILE A 215 -0.89 -6.95 -9.86
C ILE A 215 0.34 -6.68 -10.72
N GLU A 216 0.17 -6.11 -11.91
CA GLU A 216 1.31 -5.59 -12.66
C GLU A 216 1.61 -4.16 -12.22
N GLY A 217 2.85 -3.93 -11.79
CA GLY A 217 3.31 -2.65 -11.26
C GLY A 217 4.46 -2.00 -12.05
N ARG A 218 4.72 -0.72 -11.76
CA ARG A 218 5.91 0.02 -12.22
C ARG A 218 6.45 0.92 -11.10
N ILE A 219 7.77 1.10 -11.01
CA ILE A 219 8.40 1.91 -9.95
C ILE A 219 8.31 3.41 -10.27
N GLN A 220 8.54 3.77 -11.53
CA GLN A 220 8.52 5.17 -11.96
C GLN A 220 7.13 5.59 -12.48
N ASN A 221 6.68 6.77 -12.06
CA ASN A 221 5.47 7.38 -12.61
C ASN A 221 5.82 8.07 -13.93
N GLU A 222 5.58 7.42 -15.06
CA GLU A 222 5.42 8.17 -16.29
C GLU A 222 4.13 8.96 -16.17
N LYS A 223 4.28 10.29 -16.15
CA LYS A 223 3.17 11.25 -16.19
C LYS A 223 2.03 10.70 -17.03
N MET A 224 0.83 10.70 -16.44
CA MET A 224 -0.46 10.49 -17.09
C MET A 224 -0.38 10.80 -18.59
N TYR A 225 -0.37 9.77 -19.43
CA TYR A 225 -0.84 9.96 -20.79
C TYR A 225 -2.31 10.35 -20.67
N LYS A 226 -2.57 11.60 -21.07
CA LYS A 226 -3.88 12.20 -21.24
C LYS A 226 -4.83 11.26 -21.99
#